data_AF-A0A2S8FPF6-F1
#
_entry.id   AF-A0A2S8FPF6-F1
#
_cell.length_a   1.000
_cell.length_b   1.000
_cell.length_c   1.000
_cell.angle_alpha   90.00
_cell.angle_beta   90.00
_cell.angle_gamma   90.00
#
_symmetry.space_group_name_H-M   'P 1'
#
loop_
_entity.id
_entity.type
_entity.pdbx_description
1 polymer ?
#
loop_
_entity_poly.entity_id
_entity_poly.type
_entity_poly.pdbx_seq_one_letter_code
_entity_poly.pdbx_strand_id
1 'polypeptide(L)'
;VPFFTQRTPVFLLAAVIVLAATLIGRCLVTRIGLSDLLSRLETFVFAAALGLAAVSLWTFLIGFVGLLHYPALIVLPLLGLAGWGGWDWYREQASRSETVTAREPIPWIWIAAAAPIVLCTLLGGMMPPYEYDVLEYHLRLPTEWLTTGRIAVESYNAYSGLPMGAEML
;
A
#
# COMPACT_ATOMS: atom_id res chain seq x y z
N VAL A 1 -24.14 6.94 -11.59
CA VAL A 1 -23.58 8.19 -11.02
C VAL A 1 -23.44 8.14 -9.49
N PRO A 2 -24.48 7.81 -8.68
CA PRO A 2 -24.36 7.84 -7.21
C PRO A 2 -23.38 6.81 -6.62
N PHE A 3 -23.22 5.67 -7.30
CA PHE A 3 -22.25 4.63 -6.90
C PHE A 3 -20.80 5.15 -6.90
N PHE A 4 -20.35 5.79 -7.98
CA PHE A 4 -18.98 6.28 -8.10
C PHE A 4 -18.67 7.42 -7.13
N THR A 5 -19.63 8.32 -6.88
CA THR A 5 -19.45 9.43 -5.94
C THR A 5 -19.31 8.95 -4.50
N GLN A 6 -20.01 7.88 -4.10
CA GLN A 6 -19.85 7.27 -2.78
C GLN A 6 -18.50 6.56 -2.60
N ARG A 7 -17.92 6.03 -3.68
CA ARG A 7 -16.61 5.33 -3.65
C ARG A 7 -15.41 6.27 -3.80
N THR A 8 -15.64 7.53 -4.19
CA THR A 8 -14.57 8.51 -4.43
C THR A 8 -13.64 8.70 -3.21
N PRO A 9 -14.14 8.82 -1.96
CA PRO A 9 -13.26 8.96 -0.80
C PRO A 9 -12.35 7.74 -0.58
N VAL A 10 -12.87 6.53 -0.79
CA VAL A 10 -12.10 5.28 -0.65
C VAL A 10 -10.99 5.23 -1.69
N PHE A 11 -11.31 5.60 -2.94
CA PHE A 11 -10.32 5.63 -4.02
C PHE A 11 -9.21 6.67 -3.76
N LEU A 12 -9.58 7.86 -3.27
CA LEU A 12 -8.62 8.90 -2.91
C LEU A 12 -7.71 8.45 -1.77
N LEU A 13 -8.27 7.81 -0.74
CA LEU A 13 -7.50 7.28 0.37
C LEU A 13 -6.54 6.18 -0.10
N ALA A 14 -7.00 5.24 -0.92
CA ALA A 14 -6.16 4.20 -1.50
C ALA A 14 -5.02 4.80 -2.34
N ALA A 15 -5.30 5.83 -3.15
CA ALA A 15 -4.28 6.53 -3.93
C ALA A 15 -3.25 7.23 -3.03
N VAL A 16 -3.68 7.84 -1.92
CA VAL A 16 -2.78 8.45 -0.93
C VAL A 16 -1.90 7.39 -0.26
N ILE A 17 -2.47 6.25 0.14
CA ILE A 17 -1.72 5.14 0.74
C ILE A 17 -0.68 4.60 -0.26
N VAL A 18 -1.06 4.33 -1.50
CA VAL A 18 -0.15 3.84 -2.54
C VAL A 18 0.95 4.86 -2.84
N LEU A 19 0.62 6.15 -2.90
CA LEU A 19 1.61 7.21 -3.11
C LEU A 19 2.60 7.28 -1.94
N ALA A 20 2.10 7.34 -0.71
CA ALA A 20 2.93 7.38 0.49
C ALA A 20 3.83 6.14 0.58
N ALA A 21 3.26 4.95 0.38
CA ALA A 21 3.99 3.69 0.32
C ALA A 21 5.10 3.74 -0.75
N THR A 22 4.79 4.19 -1.97
CA THR A 22 5.77 4.28 -3.05
C THR A 22 6.93 5.22 -2.70
N LEU A 23 6.66 6.35 -2.03
CA LEU A 23 7.71 7.28 -1.58
C LEU A 23 8.59 6.65 -0.48
N ILE A 24 7.98 5.96 0.48
CA ILE A 24 8.70 5.21 1.52
C ILE A 24 9.58 4.13 0.87
N GLY A 25 9.02 3.31 -0.01
CA GLY A 25 9.76 2.24 -0.66
C GLY A 25 10.83 2.75 -1.62
N ARG A 26 10.66 3.93 -2.23
CA ARG A 26 11.74 4.57 -3.00
C ARG A 26 12.92 4.89 -2.11
N CYS A 27 12.69 5.46 -0.92
CA CYS A 27 13.74 5.68 0.07
C CYS A 27 14.43 4.37 0.45
N LEU A 28 13.69 3.29 0.64
CA LEU A 28 14.29 1.97 0.92
C LEU A 28 15.14 1.46 -0.26
N VAL A 29 14.63 1.52 -1.49
CA VAL A 29 15.33 1.05 -2.70
C VAL A 29 16.65 1.82 -2.91
N THR A 30 16.64 3.15 -2.74
CA THR A 30 17.86 3.96 -2.88
C THR A 30 18.87 3.66 -1.76
N ARG A 31 18.41 3.44 -0.52
CA ARG A 31 19.29 3.13 0.61
C ARG A 31 19.89 1.72 0.57
N ILE A 32 19.19 0.76 -0.03
CA ILE A 32 19.71 -0.59 -0.27
C ILE A 32 20.68 -0.60 -1.47
N GLY A 33 20.74 0.48 -2.27
CA GLY A 33 21.63 0.59 -3.42
C GLY A 33 21.13 -0.17 -4.65
N LEU A 34 19.84 -0.46 -4.73
CA LEU A 34 19.24 -1.16 -5.87
C LEU A 34 18.89 -0.20 -7.02
N SER A 35 18.91 1.11 -6.79
CA SER A 35 18.50 2.12 -7.79
C SER A 35 19.30 2.09 -9.08
N ASP A 36 20.57 1.68 -9.02
CA ASP A 36 21.45 1.66 -10.19
C ASP A 36 21.34 0.36 -11.01
N LEU A 37 20.73 -0.68 -10.41
CA LEU A 37 20.53 -1.99 -11.05
C LEU A 37 19.15 -2.10 -11.72
N LEU A 38 18.23 -1.20 -11.38
CA LEU A 38 16.83 -1.27 -11.80
C LEU A 38 16.51 -0.20 -12.83
N SER A 39 15.71 -0.57 -13.82
CA SER A 39 15.05 0.37 -14.73
C SER A 39 14.11 1.32 -13.96
N ARG A 40 13.59 2.35 -14.65
CA ARG A 40 12.64 3.29 -14.01
C ARG A 40 11.35 2.60 -13.59
N LEU A 41 10.85 1.70 -14.46
CA LEU A 41 9.64 0.96 -14.18
C LEU A 41 9.86 -0.05 -13.05
N GLU A 42 10.96 -0.79 -13.06
CA GLU A 42 11.29 -1.72 -11.96
C GLU A 42 11.46 -0.98 -10.64
N THR A 43 12.19 0.15 -10.65
CA THR A 43 12.34 1.00 -9.46
C THR A 43 10.98 1.39 -8.88
N PHE A 44 10.03 1.79 -9.74
CA PHE A 44 8.67 2.13 -9.30
C PHE A 44 7.92 0.91 -8.72
N VAL A 45 7.95 -0.23 -9.40
CA VAL A 45 7.26 -1.46 -8.97
C VAL A 45 7.83 -1.97 -7.63
N PHE A 46 9.16 -2.05 -7.52
CA PHE A 46 9.83 -2.47 -6.28
C PHE A 46 9.60 -1.46 -5.15
N ALA A 47 9.64 -0.16 -5.44
CA ALA A 47 9.33 0.86 -4.44
C ALA A 47 7.89 0.75 -3.94
N ALA A 48 6.91 0.58 -4.82
CA ALA A 48 5.51 0.41 -4.41
C ALA A 48 5.33 -0.85 -3.55
N ALA A 49 5.89 -1.99 -3.97
CA ALA A 49 5.79 -3.26 -3.24
C ALA A 49 6.46 -3.20 -1.86
N LEU A 50 7.70 -2.72 -1.81
CA LEU A 50 8.48 -2.63 -0.56
C LEU A 50 7.87 -1.60 0.40
N GLY A 51 7.32 -0.52 -0.15
CA GLY A 51 6.56 0.48 0.58
C GLY A 51 5.30 -0.07 1.23
N LEU A 52 4.46 -0.79 0.47
CA LEU A 52 3.24 -1.42 1.00
C LEU A 52 3.59 -2.45 2.07
N ALA A 53 4.63 -3.25 1.85
CA ALA A 53 5.13 -4.19 2.86
C ALA A 53 5.57 -3.48 4.15
N ALA A 54 6.28 -2.35 4.04
CA ALA A 54 6.70 -1.57 5.19
C ALA A 54 5.52 -0.95 5.96
N VAL A 55 4.52 -0.40 5.24
CA VAL A 55 3.30 0.14 5.87
C VAL A 55 2.53 -0.97 6.57
N SER A 56 2.31 -2.11 5.90
CA SER A 56 1.60 -3.27 6.47
C SER A 56 2.30 -3.79 7.72
N LEU A 57 3.64 -3.98 7.65
CA LEU A 57 4.42 -4.45 8.79
C LEU A 57 4.42 -3.45 9.95
N TRP A 58 4.52 -2.15 9.68
CA TRP A 58 4.45 -1.13 10.73
C TRP A 58 3.11 -1.13 11.45
N THR A 59 2.01 -1.12 10.68
CA THR A 59 0.65 -1.22 11.24
C THR A 59 0.48 -2.49 12.06
N PHE A 60 0.98 -3.62 11.55
CA PHE A 60 0.96 -4.89 12.27
C PHE A 60 1.74 -4.81 13.59
N LEU A 61 2.97 -4.29 13.58
CA LEU A 61 3.79 -4.19 14.80
C LEU A 61 3.11 -3.34 15.87
N ILE A 62 2.55 -2.19 15.50
CA ILE A 62 1.80 -1.31 16.41
C ILE A 62 0.56 -2.02 16.96
N GLY A 63 -0.18 -2.73 16.12
CA GLY A 63 -1.34 -3.51 16.56
C GLY A 63 -1.00 -4.73 17.38
N PHE A 64 0.11 -5.41 17.10
CA PHE A 64 0.53 -6.58 17.84
C PHE A 64 0.85 -6.24 19.30
N VAL A 65 1.46 -5.07 19.54
CA VAL A 65 1.74 -4.56 20.90
C VAL A 65 0.54 -3.89 21.58
N GLY A 66 -0.62 -3.82 20.92
CA GLY A 66 -1.86 -3.32 21.53
C GLY A 66 -2.04 -1.80 21.47
N LEU A 67 -1.44 -1.13 20.46
CA LEU A 67 -1.44 0.33 20.34
C LEU A 67 -2.27 0.87 19.16
N LEU A 68 -3.18 0.08 18.57
CA LEU A 68 -4.01 0.54 17.43
C LEU A 68 -4.94 1.71 17.78
N HIS A 69 -5.30 1.91 19.06
CA HIS A 69 -6.10 3.06 19.48
C HIS A 69 -5.42 4.41 19.25
N TYR A 70 -4.10 4.42 19.01
CA TYR A 70 -3.30 5.61 18.81
C TYR A 70 -2.90 5.73 17.32
N PRO A 71 -3.81 6.11 16.41
CA PRO A 71 -3.53 6.17 14.97
C PRO A 71 -2.37 7.10 14.63
N ALA A 72 -2.08 8.09 15.49
CA ALA A 72 -0.92 8.96 15.34
C ALA A 72 0.42 8.20 15.34
N LEU A 73 0.54 7.08 16.06
CA LEU A 73 1.74 6.22 16.07
C LEU A 73 1.95 5.50 14.74
N ILE A 74 0.89 5.34 13.95
CA ILE A 74 0.94 4.73 12.62
C ILE A 74 1.16 5.84 11.59
N VAL A 75 0.30 6.85 11.60
CA VAL A 75 0.23 7.86 10.53
C VAL A 75 1.44 8.81 10.55
N LEU A 76 1.87 9.33 11.71
CA LEU A 76 2.93 10.34 11.75
C LEU A 76 4.30 9.83 11.28
N PRO A 77 4.77 8.64 11.71
CA PRO A 77 6.03 8.08 11.21
C PRO A 77 5.97 7.83 9.70
N LEU A 78 4.86 7.27 9.21
CA LEU A 78 4.69 6.98 7.78
C LEU A 78 4.64 8.27 6.93
N LEU A 79 3.94 9.30 7.39
CA LEU A 79 3.95 10.61 6.74
C LEU A 79 5.34 11.25 6.75
N GLY A 80 6.07 11.12 7.85
CA GLY A 80 7.46 11.61 7.95
C GLY A 80 8.38 10.90 6.96
N LEU A 81 8.30 9.57 6.86
CA LEU A 81 9.08 8.77 5.91
C LEU A 81 8.69 9.05 4.46
N ALA A 82 7.39 9.19 4.16
CA ALA A 82 6.93 9.55 2.83
C ALA A 82 7.37 10.96 2.44
N GLY A 83 7.31 11.92 3.37
CA GLY A 83 7.79 13.28 3.19
C GLY A 83 9.29 13.33 2.94
N TRP A 84 10.08 12.55 3.68
CA TRP A 84 11.51 12.37 3.40
C TRP A 84 11.71 11.79 2.00
N GLY A 85 11.05 10.67 1.66
CA GLY A 85 11.19 10.03 0.35
C GLY A 85 10.84 10.97 -0.81
N GLY A 86 9.81 11.80 -0.64
CA GLY A 86 9.46 12.85 -1.60
C GLY A 86 10.50 13.96 -1.71
N TRP A 87 11.10 14.37 -0.58
CA TRP A 87 12.18 15.35 -0.56
C TRP A 87 13.44 14.84 -1.27
N ASP A 88 13.88 13.62 -0.99
CA ASP A 88 15.02 13.00 -1.65
C ASP A 88 14.77 12.88 -3.16
N TRP A 89 13.57 12.46 -3.57
CA TRP A 89 13.19 12.40 -4.98
C TRP A 89 13.23 13.77 -5.67
N TYR A 90 12.70 14.81 -5.03
CA TYR A 90 12.73 16.18 -5.55
C TYR A 90 14.18 16.67 -5.76
N ARG A 91 15.07 16.42 -4.79
CA ARG A 91 16.49 16.79 -4.87
C ARG A 91 17.22 16.04 -5.98
N GLU A 92 16.98 14.72 -6.11
CA GLU A 92 17.52 13.92 -7.20
C GLU A 92 17.11 14.49 -8.55
N GLN A 93 15.83 14.80 -8.73
CA GLN A 93 15.29 15.33 -9.99
C GLN A 93 15.87 16.71 -10.33
N ALA A 94 16.06 17.58 -9.32
CA ALA A 94 16.72 18.88 -9.50
C ALA A 94 18.22 18.75 -9.85
N SER A 95 18.89 17.71 -9.37
CA SER A 95 20.32 17.44 -9.66
C SER A 95 20.56 16.72 -10.99
N ARG A 96 19.52 16.09 -11.56
CA ARG A 96 19.61 15.32 -12.80
C ARG A 96 19.64 16.30 -13.99
N SER A 97 20.83 16.81 -14.31
CA SER A 97 21.10 17.52 -15.56
C SER A 97 20.63 16.66 -16.74
N GLU A 98 20.03 17.27 -17.76
CA GLU A 98 19.41 16.68 -18.96
C GLU A 98 20.32 15.67 -19.69
N THR A 99 20.53 14.52 -19.09
CA THR A 99 21.12 13.36 -19.72
C THR A 99 19.96 12.68 -20.39
N VAL A 100 19.94 12.74 -21.73
CA VAL A 100 18.97 12.09 -22.59
C VAL A 100 19.08 10.59 -22.36
N THR A 101 18.39 10.10 -21.33
CA THR A 101 18.22 8.68 -21.09
C THR A 101 17.34 8.14 -22.21
N ALA A 102 17.84 7.18 -22.98
CA ALA A 102 17.05 6.44 -23.95
C ALA A 102 15.71 6.03 -23.33
N ARG A 103 14.59 6.33 -24.01
CA ARG A 103 13.27 5.91 -23.53
C ARG A 103 13.23 4.39 -23.49
N GLU A 104 13.02 3.84 -22.32
CA GLU A 104 12.70 2.42 -22.16
C GLU A 104 11.38 2.14 -22.92
N PRO A 105 11.33 1.08 -23.74
CA PRO A 105 10.10 0.72 -24.44
C PRO A 105 9.03 0.29 -23.43
N ILE A 106 7.84 0.85 -23.54
CA ILE A 106 6.71 0.47 -22.68
C ILE A 106 6.27 -0.95 -23.05
N PRO A 107 6.19 -1.89 -22.09
CA PRO A 107 5.82 -3.27 -22.35
C PRO A 107 4.29 -3.43 -22.54
N TRP A 108 3.75 -2.87 -23.63
CA TRP A 108 2.31 -2.81 -23.88
C TRP A 108 1.60 -4.16 -23.85
N ILE A 109 2.26 -5.24 -24.28
CA ILE A 109 1.66 -6.57 -24.28
C ILE A 109 1.38 -7.07 -22.86
N TRP A 110 2.29 -6.81 -21.92
CA TRP A 110 2.12 -7.18 -20.52
C TRP A 110 1.10 -6.29 -19.83
N ILE A 111 1.05 -5.00 -20.16
CA ILE A 111 0.02 -4.08 -19.68
C ILE A 111 -1.36 -4.54 -20.16
N ALA A 112 -1.50 -4.86 -21.46
CA ALA A 112 -2.75 -5.35 -22.03
C ALA A 112 -3.17 -6.69 -21.41
N ALA A 113 -2.23 -7.59 -21.12
CA ALA A 113 -2.50 -8.86 -20.45
C ALA A 113 -2.92 -8.68 -18.98
N ALA A 114 -2.33 -7.72 -18.27
CA ALA A 114 -2.67 -7.40 -16.87
C ALA A 114 -3.98 -6.59 -16.75
N ALA A 115 -4.34 -5.81 -17.76
CA ALA A 115 -5.51 -4.94 -17.77
C ALA A 115 -6.82 -5.62 -17.35
N PRO A 116 -7.23 -6.79 -17.88
CA PRO A 116 -8.46 -7.44 -17.44
C PRO A 116 -8.41 -7.85 -15.96
N ILE A 117 -7.25 -8.32 -15.47
CA ILE A 117 -7.09 -8.70 -14.06
C ILE A 117 -7.26 -7.47 -13.17
N VAL A 118 -6.52 -6.40 -13.46
CA VAL A 118 -6.57 -5.14 -12.70
C VAL A 118 -7.98 -4.55 -12.74
N LEU A 119 -8.62 -4.53 -13.91
CA LEU A 119 -9.97 -4.00 -14.06
C LEU A 119 -10.99 -4.83 -13.27
N CYS A 120 -10.94 -6.16 -13.36
CA CYS A 120 -11.83 -7.02 -12.59
C CYS A 120 -11.60 -6.88 -11.08
N THR A 121 -10.35 -6.80 -10.61
CA THR A 121 -10.03 -6.58 -9.19
C THR A 121 -10.54 -5.23 -8.70
N LEU A 122 -10.31 -4.16 -9.47
CA LEU A 122 -10.78 -2.81 -9.11
C LEU A 122 -12.31 -2.75 -9.09
N LEU A 123 -12.98 -3.26 -10.13
CA LEU A 123 -14.44 -3.24 -10.20
C LEU A 123 -15.07 -4.14 -9.11
N GLY A 124 -14.49 -5.32 -8.86
CA GLY A 124 -14.89 -6.21 -7.77
C GLY A 124 -14.77 -5.56 -6.40
N GLY A 125 -13.61 -4.93 -6.11
CA GLY A 125 -13.39 -4.23 -4.84
C GLY A 125 -14.29 -2.99 -4.63
N MET A 126 -14.91 -2.46 -5.70
CA MET A 126 -15.89 -1.38 -5.59
C MET A 126 -17.31 -1.87 -5.26
N MET A 127 -17.59 -3.16 -5.47
CA MET A 127 -18.89 -3.75 -5.15
C MET A 127 -19.16 -3.68 -3.64
N PRO A 128 -20.43 -3.63 -3.21
CA PRO A 128 -20.77 -3.79 -1.80
C PRO A 128 -20.24 -5.13 -1.26
N PRO A 129 -19.70 -5.18 -0.03
CA PRO A 129 -19.28 -6.44 0.56
C PRO A 129 -20.53 -7.29 0.85
N TYR A 130 -20.69 -8.40 0.15
CA TYR A 130 -21.80 -9.35 0.37
C TYR A 130 -21.30 -10.79 0.58
N GLU A 131 -20.02 -11.04 0.33
CA GLU A 131 -19.40 -12.36 0.43
C GLU A 131 -19.17 -12.71 1.90
N TYR A 132 -19.35 -13.98 2.22
CA TYR A 132 -19.33 -14.46 3.61
C TYR A 132 -17.99 -14.20 4.28
N ASP A 133 -16.88 -14.51 3.60
CA ASP A 133 -15.52 -14.23 4.04
C ASP A 133 -15.30 -12.75 4.34
N VAL A 134 -15.76 -11.87 3.45
CA VAL A 134 -15.59 -10.42 3.59
C VAL A 134 -16.25 -9.92 4.87
N LEU A 135 -17.45 -10.39 5.16
CA LEU A 135 -18.20 -10.02 6.34
C LEU A 135 -17.67 -10.69 7.61
N GLU A 136 -17.27 -11.96 7.52
CA GLU A 136 -16.85 -12.78 8.67
C GLU A 136 -15.48 -12.37 9.21
N TYR A 137 -14.50 -12.11 8.34
CA TYR A 137 -13.13 -11.87 8.80
C TYR A 137 -12.41 -10.71 8.11
N HIS A 138 -12.72 -10.32 6.87
CA HIS A 138 -12.03 -9.16 6.26
C HIS A 138 -12.49 -7.81 6.85
N LEU A 139 -13.75 -7.68 7.27
CA LEU A 139 -14.26 -6.44 7.89
C LEU A 139 -14.42 -6.54 9.40
N ARG A 140 -14.87 -7.71 9.89
CA ARG A 140 -15.14 -7.90 11.31
C ARG A 140 -13.88 -7.92 12.16
N LEU A 141 -12.85 -8.67 11.78
CA LEU A 141 -11.61 -8.75 12.57
C LEU A 141 -10.88 -7.40 12.67
N PRO A 142 -10.68 -6.63 11.57
CA PRO A 142 -10.12 -5.28 11.70
C PRO A 142 -10.94 -4.38 12.61
N THR A 143 -12.27 -4.47 12.57
CA THR A 143 -13.15 -3.69 13.46
C THR A 143 -12.94 -4.08 14.92
N GLU A 144 -12.87 -5.39 15.21
CA GLU A 144 -12.61 -5.90 16.56
C GLU A 144 -11.21 -5.48 17.06
N TRP A 145 -10.17 -5.61 16.26
CA TRP A 145 -8.82 -5.18 16.63
C TRP A 145 -8.67 -3.67 16.82
N LEU A 146 -9.34 -2.85 16.00
CA LEU A 146 -9.40 -1.41 16.22
C LEU A 146 -10.12 -1.07 17.54
N THR A 147 -11.14 -1.85 17.89
CA THR A 147 -11.90 -1.68 19.14
C THR A 147 -11.09 -2.11 20.36
N THR A 148 -10.39 -3.25 20.30
CA THR A 148 -9.56 -3.78 21.39
C THR A 148 -8.17 -3.15 21.44
N GLY A 149 -7.76 -2.47 20.37
CA GLY A 149 -6.44 -1.87 20.21
C GLY A 149 -5.36 -2.87 19.80
N ARG A 150 -5.69 -4.15 19.65
CA ARG A 150 -4.70 -5.22 19.49
C ARG A 150 -5.04 -6.17 18.36
N ILE A 151 -4.06 -6.42 17.50
CA ILE A 151 -4.10 -7.54 16.54
C ILE A 151 -3.74 -8.80 17.30
N ALA A 152 -4.70 -9.70 17.45
CA ALA A 152 -4.55 -10.96 18.18
C ALA A 152 -5.34 -12.08 17.49
N VAL A 153 -4.94 -13.32 17.80
CA VAL A 153 -5.70 -14.51 17.44
C VAL A 153 -6.90 -14.61 18.38
N GLU A 154 -8.08 -14.67 17.79
CA GLU A 154 -9.37 -14.74 18.47
C GLU A 154 -9.82 -16.20 18.61
N SER A 155 -10.24 -16.60 19.81
CA SER A 155 -10.61 -17.99 20.09
C SER A 155 -11.90 -18.45 19.38
N TYR A 156 -12.72 -17.51 18.94
CA TYR A 156 -14.00 -17.76 18.28
C TYR A 156 -13.93 -17.64 16.75
N ASN A 157 -12.81 -17.15 16.19
CA ASN A 157 -12.65 -16.97 14.75
C ASN A 157 -11.32 -17.60 14.30
N ALA A 158 -11.40 -18.76 13.67
CA ALA A 158 -10.20 -19.49 13.20
C ALA A 158 -9.40 -18.71 12.13
N TYR A 159 -10.04 -17.80 11.40
CA TYR A 159 -9.38 -16.98 10.38
C TYR A 159 -8.42 -15.96 10.99
N SER A 160 -8.61 -15.57 12.25
CA SER A 160 -7.75 -14.61 12.98
C SER A 160 -6.27 -15.02 13.09
N GLY A 161 -5.97 -16.31 12.98
CA GLY A 161 -4.60 -16.85 13.01
C GLY A 161 -3.97 -17.07 11.63
N LEU A 162 -4.69 -16.80 10.54
CA LEU A 162 -4.17 -17.01 9.18
C LEU A 162 -3.35 -15.80 8.71
N PRO A 163 -2.42 -15.99 7.76
CA PRO A 163 -1.68 -14.88 7.16
C PRO A 163 -2.64 -13.90 6.46
N MET A 164 -2.69 -12.67 6.95
CA MET A 164 -3.63 -11.63 6.47
C MET A 164 -3.01 -10.65 5.47
N GLY A 165 -1.93 -11.04 4.79
CA GLY A 165 -1.03 -10.16 4.01
C GLY A 165 -1.62 -8.85 3.48
N ALA A 166 -2.46 -8.93 2.43
CA ALA A 166 -3.08 -7.77 1.79
C ALA A 166 -4.28 -7.19 2.56
N GLU A 167 -4.82 -7.93 3.52
CA GLU A 167 -6.02 -7.60 4.32
C GLU A 167 -5.72 -6.68 5.52
N MET A 168 -4.45 -6.32 5.72
CA MET A 168 -3.98 -5.44 6.79
C MET A 168 -3.93 -3.95 6.40
N LEU A 169 -4.20 -3.61 5.14
CA LEU A 169 -4.04 -2.26 4.56
C LEU A 169 -5.36 -1.65 4.09
#